data_AF-A0AA40R4I4-F1
#
_entry.id   AF-A0AA40R4I4-F1
#
_cell.length_a   1.000
_cell.length_b   1.000
_cell.length_c   1.000
_cell.angle_alpha   90.00
_cell.angle_beta   90.00
_cell.angle_gamma   90.00
#
_symmetry.space_group_name_H-M   'P 1'
#
loop_
_entity.id
_entity.type
_entity.pdbx_description
1 polymer ?
#
loop_
_entity_poly.entity_id
_entity_poly.type
_entity_poly.pdbx_seq_one_letter_code
_entity_poly.pdbx_strand_id
1 'polypeptide(L)' 'MRGAAVALASMTFGRNVNQPADIFAIGDRRLTANGLPHLADAQSSLVCRIVSVFEHGTHSVFERTGGRTVALRERRV' A
#
# COMPACT_ATOMS: atom_id res chain seq x y z
N MET A 1 -15.11 4.79 -13.23
CA MET A 1 -13.70 5.24 -13.35
C MET A 1 -12.79 4.85 -12.18
N ARG A 2 -13.29 4.45 -11.00
CA ARG A 2 -12.45 4.21 -9.80
C ARG A 2 -11.50 2.99 -9.83
N GLY A 3 -11.88 1.90 -10.50
CA GLY A 3 -11.00 0.73 -10.67
C GLY A 3 -9.74 1.01 -11.51
N ALA A 4 -9.79 2.01 -12.40
CA ALA A 4 -8.67 2.39 -13.24
C ALA A 4 -7.52 3.03 -12.44
N ALA A 5 -7.83 3.74 -11.34
CA ALA A 5 -6.83 4.40 -10.51
C ALA A 5 -5.98 3.41 -9.71
N VAL A 6 -6.60 2.35 -9.16
CA VAL A 6 -5.89 1.27 -8.48
C VAL A 6 -5.04 0.48 -9.46
N ALA A 7 -5.56 0.16 -10.64
CA ALA A 7 -4.81 -0.51 -11.69
C ALA A 7 -3.60 0.32 -12.17
N LEU A 8 -3.78 1.64 -12.32
CA LEU A 8 -2.69 2.57 -12.68
C LEU A 8 -1.63 2.64 -11.57
N ALA A 9 -2.04 2.73 -10.31
CA ALA A 9 -1.12 2.68 -9.18
C ALA A 9 -0.29 1.38 -9.20
N SER A 10 -0.93 0.22 -9.41
CA SER A 10 -0.22 -1.06 -9.53
C SER A 10 0.80 -1.08 -10.68
N MET A 11 0.43 -0.56 -11.86
CA MET A 11 1.35 -0.49 -13.01
C MET A 11 2.53 0.44 -12.76
N THR A 12 2.36 1.51 -11.98
CA THR A 12 3.44 2.46 -11.74
C THR A 12 4.37 2.03 -10.61
N PHE A 13 3.85 1.44 -9.52
CA PHE A 13 4.68 0.93 -8.43
C PHE A 13 5.60 -0.24 -8.85
N GLY A 14 5.19 -1.02 -9.85
CA GLY A 14 5.99 -2.13 -10.38
C GLY A 14 7.05 -1.72 -11.41
N ARG A 15 7.19 -0.43 -11.73
CA ARG A 15 8.12 0.08 -12.75
C ARG A 15 9.25 0.88 -12.13
N ASN A 16 10.36 0.93 -12.86
CA ASN A 16 11.44 1.87 -12.55
C ASN A 16 10.95 3.29 -12.86
N VAL A 17 10.85 4.14 -11.83
CA VAL A 17 10.44 5.54 -11.96
C VAL A 17 11.65 6.44 -11.72
N ASN A 18 11.78 7.47 -12.54
CA ASN A 18 12.89 8.42 -12.42
C ASN A 18 12.82 9.25 -11.12
N GLN A 19 11.61 9.41 -10.57
CA GLN A 19 11.36 10.15 -9.34
C GLN A 19 10.40 9.35 -8.44
N PRO A 20 10.92 8.64 -7.42
CA PRO A 20 10.10 7.80 -6.54
C PRO A 20 8.96 8.54 -5.82
N ALA A 21 9.14 9.84 -5.56
CA ALA A 21 8.12 10.68 -4.95
C ALA A 21 6.85 10.81 -5.82
N ASP A 22 6.99 10.79 -7.13
CA ASP A 22 5.89 10.97 -8.08
C ASP A 22 4.91 9.80 -8.07
N ILE A 23 5.32 8.62 -7.58
CA ILE A 23 4.42 7.47 -7.44
C ILE A 23 3.29 7.78 -6.44
N PHE A 24 3.55 8.65 -5.46
CA PHE A 24 2.53 9.06 -4.49
C PHE A 24 1.49 10.03 -5.04
N ALA A 25 1.75 10.66 -6.20
CA ALA A 25 0.76 11.46 -6.91
C ALA A 25 -0.29 10.61 -7.66
N ILE A 26 -0.10 9.29 -7.73
CA ILE A 26 -0.97 8.38 -8.46
C ILE A 26 -2.01 7.75 -7.53
N GLY A 27 -3.28 7.96 -7.88
CA GLY A 27 -4.45 7.52 -7.11
C GLY A 27 -4.71 8.40 -5.89
N ASP A 28 -5.96 8.41 -5.41
CA ASP A 28 -6.29 9.14 -4.19
C ASP A 28 -5.66 8.47 -2.96
N ARG A 29 -4.98 9.26 -2.13
CA ARG A 29 -4.22 8.82 -0.97
C ARG A 29 -4.82 9.41 0.29
N ARG A 30 -4.98 8.57 1.31
CA ARG A 30 -5.36 9.01 2.64
C ARG A 30 -4.32 8.60 3.66
N LEU A 31 -4.25 9.35 4.75
CA LEU A 31 -3.39 9.03 5.86
C LEU A 31 -4.16 8.21 6.89
N THR A 32 -3.49 7.22 7.46
CA THR A 32 -3.94 6.55 8.68
C THR A 32 -3.70 7.47 9.89
N ALA A 33 -4.24 7.10 11.07
CA ALA A 33 -4.02 7.85 12.31
C ALA A 33 -2.53 8.03 12.67
N ASN A 34 -1.67 7.12 12.20
CA ASN A 34 -0.22 7.17 12.44
C ASN A 34 0.54 7.85 11.28
N GLY A 35 -0.15 8.54 10.37
CA GLY A 35 0.47 9.24 9.24
C GLY A 35 0.89 8.36 8.07
N LEU A 36 0.58 7.05 8.07
CA LEU A 36 0.94 6.16 6.96
C LEU A 36 -0.02 6.33 5.78
N PRO A 37 0.47 6.47 4.54
CA PRO A 37 -0.36 6.59 3.36
C PRO A 37 -1.00 5.25 2.97
N HIS A 38 -2.26 5.28 2.54
CA HIS A 38 -2.94 4.16 1.89
C HIS A 38 -3.77 4.66 0.69
N LEU A 39 -4.03 3.77 -0.27
CA LEU A 39 -4.90 4.07 -1.40
C LEU A 39 -6.35 4.11 -0.94
N ALA A 40 -7.03 5.24 -1.13
CA ALA A 40 -8.42 5.43 -0.71
C ALA A 40 -9.41 4.49 -1.42
N ASP A 41 -9.05 4.07 -2.64
CA ASP A 41 -9.82 3.14 -3.46
C ASP A 41 -9.38 1.68 -3.31
N ALA A 42 -8.43 1.36 -2.41
CA ALA A 42 -8.10 -0.02 -2.12
C ALA A 42 -9.30 -0.77 -1.52
N GLN A 43 -9.45 -2.06 -1.89
CA GLN A 43 -10.48 -2.92 -1.31
C GLN A 43 -10.29 -3.10 0.20
N SER A 44 -9.03 -3.23 0.64
CA SER A 44 -8.65 -3.31 2.03
C SER A 44 -7.29 -2.69 2.27
N SER A 45 -7.04 -2.20 3.48
CA SER A 45 -5.72 -1.75 3.93
C SER A 45 -5.41 -2.26 5.34
N LEU A 46 -4.20 -2.79 5.53
CA LEU A 46 -3.70 -3.33 6.79
C LEU A 46 -2.51 -2.48 7.26
N VAL A 47 -2.61 -1.93 8.47
CA VAL A 47 -1.46 -1.31 9.14
C VAL A 47 -0.76 -2.36 9.99
N CYS A 48 0.54 -2.51 9.75
CA CYS A 48 1.40 -3.52 10.37
C CYS A 48 2.57 -2.84 11.09
N ARG A 49 3.07 -3.47 12.16
CA ARG A 49 4.34 -3.09 12.80
C ARG A 49 5.39 -4.14 12.48
N ILE A 50 6.56 -3.71 12.00
CA ILE A 50 7.71 -4.58 11.77
C ILE A 50 8.28 -4.99 13.13
N VAL A 51 8.56 -6.29 13.30
CA VAL A 51 9.14 -6.84 14.53
C VAL A 51 10.49 -7.51 14.33
N SER A 52 10.75 -8.02 13.14
CA SER A 52 12.06 -8.55 12.78
C SER A 52 12.31 -8.39 11.27
N VAL A 53 13.58 -8.38 10.89
CA VAL A 53 14.03 -8.38 9.49
C VAL A 53 15.14 -9.41 9.35
N PHE A 54 15.07 -10.27 8.35
CA PHE A 54 16.08 -11.28 8.08
C PHE A 54 16.37 -11.40 6.59
N GLU A 55 17.63 -11.65 6.24
CA GLU A 55 18.07 -11.81 4.85
C GLU A 55 17.85 -13.25 4.37
N HIS A 56 17.39 -13.39 3.12
CA HIS A 56 17.20 -14.65 2.42
C HIS A 56 17.70 -14.53 0.97
N GLY A 57 18.95 -14.92 0.74
CA GLY A 57 19.60 -14.76 -0.55
C GLY A 57 19.77 -13.28 -0.90
N THR A 58 19.16 -12.85 -2.00
CA THR A 58 19.17 -11.44 -2.47
C THR A 58 17.98 -10.61 -1.96
N HIS A 59 17.21 -11.13 -1.00
CA HIS A 59 15.98 -10.51 -0.52
C HIS A 59 16.00 -10.36 1.00
N SER A 60 15.33 -9.32 1.49
CA SER A 60 15.05 -9.16 2.92
C SER A 60 13.59 -9.52 3.21
N VAL A 61 13.36 -10.28 4.27
CA VAL A 61 12.03 -10.66 4.75
C VAL A 61 11.70 -9.86 6.00
N PHE A 62 10.53 -9.22 5.99
CA PHE A 62 10.05 -8.37 7.08
C PHE A 62 8.94 -9.11 7.84
N GLU A 63 9.23 -9.56 9.06
CA GLU A 63 8.22 -10.12 9.95
C GLU A 63 7.41 -9.01 10.60
N ARG A 64 6.10 -9.25 10.76
CA ARG A 64 5.16 -8.25 11.27
C ARG A 64 4.26 -8.82 12.36
N THR A 65 3.98 -8.01 13.38
CA THR A 65 2.92 -8.29 14.37
C THR A 65 1.74 -7.35 14.16
N GLY A 66 0.54 -7.90 14.35
CA GLY A 66 -0.71 -7.15 14.26
C GLY A 66 -1.08 -6.76 12.82
N GLY A 67 -2.38 -6.69 12.58
CA GLY A 67 -2.97 -6.16 11.36
C GLY A 67 -4.25 -5.44 11.73
N ARG A 68 -4.17 -4.11 11.96
CA ARG A 68 -5.40 -3.33 12.10
C ARG A 68 -5.91 -2.99 10.71
N THR A 69 -7.04 -3.55 10.34
CA THR A 69 -7.76 -3.14 9.14
C THR A 69 -8.20 -1.69 9.32
N VAL A 70 -7.71 -0.80 8.46
CA VAL A 70 -8.01 0.64 8.52
C VAL A 70 -9.09 1.04 7.53
N ALA A 71 -9.29 0.23 6.49
CA ALA A 71 -10.37 0.37 5.54
C ALA A 71 -10.76 -1.03 5.06
N LEU A 72 -12.04 -1.39 5.21
CA LEU A 72 -12.65 -2.53 4.55
C LEU A 72 -13.84 -1.99 3.77
N ARG A 73 -13.83 -2.14 2.45
CA ARG A 73 -15.03 -1.87 1.65
C ARG A 73 -15.83 -3.16 1.55
N GLU A 74 -16.98 -3.18 2.19
CA GLU A 74 -18.02 -4.16 1.85
C GLU A 74 -18.47 -3.90 0.42
N ARG A 75 -18.42 -4.93 -0.43
CA ARG A 75 -19.10 -4.88 -1.73
C ARG A 75 -20.59 -4.74 -1.44
N ARG A 76 -21.17 -3.56 -1.61
CA ARG A 76 -22.60 -3.48 -1.94
C ARG A 76 -22.73 -4.02 -3.36
N VAL A 77 -23.25 -5.25 -3.44
CA VAL A 77 -23.75 -5.86 -4.67
C VAL A 77 -24.98 -5.09 -5.12
#